data_AF-A0A2E4XY56-F1
#
_entry.id   AF-A0A2E4XY56-F1
#
_cell.length_a   1.000
_cell.length_b   1.000
_cell.length_c   1.000
_cell.angle_alpha   90.00
_cell.angle_beta   90.00
_cell.angle_gamma   90.00
#
_symmetry.space_group_name_H-M   'P 1'
#
loop_
_entity.id
_entity.type
_entity.pdbx_description
1 polymer ?
#
loop_
_entity_poly.entity_id
_entity_poly.type
_entity_poly.pdbx_seq_one_letter_code
_entity_poly.pdbx_strand_id
1 'polypeptide(L)'
;MIEETDSGLQEDGMSAAEILAHAAIYWPAAFGDDATLDSVAGLLEEMEVLGLLRKVAGTNKWTLRSRSTLSFIGGQQRVSEGVYEFADRPSPQILENTSKRRVLKHGNGNRSEAALKRSALTIGQEADIIQNKSNRPILVLGTELSNISLVADCIKRLESENLHVVVMKATSQQAFRNELAALRFSGDAQRLLVIPSEKDWDDGWVSQATRSRIVQNKNVKVVFIGSSGKAENWVRTDRESRAEVDTITLLPWRKSFISAILHYGLVHDPDRKTNKLFSVSGGWSRLIDPAIGDKASDKIIDEAIEKLTKRILASREDLLSEIGLTGDWAVGAEHIVKLEARTDKDISACLQIAEEAGDISVKPHMVIEDLQLLGLIEQAPATRDELRKGAEYRLNLNPLVSRLFAESDG
;
A
#
# COMPACT_ATOMS: atom_id res chain seq x y z
N MET A 1 -24.93 -4.71 37.89
CA MET A 1 -25.12 -3.28 37.58
C MET A 1 -23.82 -2.79 37.00
N ILE A 2 -23.75 -2.72 35.68
CA ILE A 2 -22.67 -2.06 34.96
C ILE A 2 -23.21 -0.67 34.66
N GLU A 3 -22.50 0.37 35.07
CA GLU A 3 -22.91 1.76 34.88
C GLU A 3 -23.20 2.06 33.41
N GLU A 4 -24.38 2.60 33.14
CA GLU A 4 -24.72 3.29 31.89
C GLU A 4 -23.74 4.46 31.74
N THR A 5 -22.72 4.27 30.91
CA THR A 5 -21.89 5.38 30.44
C THR A 5 -21.97 5.45 28.93
N ASP A 6 -22.14 6.69 28.49
CA ASP A 6 -22.31 7.28 27.16
C ASP A 6 -21.13 6.95 26.19
N SER A 7 -20.69 5.68 26.15
CA SER A 7 -19.38 5.25 25.61
C SER A 7 -19.23 5.37 24.09
N GLY A 8 -20.33 5.61 23.36
CA GLY A 8 -20.30 5.86 21.91
C GLY A 8 -19.85 7.27 21.51
N LEU A 9 -19.86 8.21 22.47
CA LEU A 9 -19.33 9.57 22.33
C LEU A 9 -18.11 9.72 23.23
N GLN A 10 -17.08 8.91 22.98
CA GLN A 10 -15.77 9.21 23.56
C GLN A 10 -15.33 10.58 23.04
N GLU A 11 -15.14 11.54 23.94
CA GLU A 11 -14.61 12.88 23.61
C GLU A 11 -13.25 12.75 22.91
N ASP A 12 -12.49 11.72 23.25
CA ASP A 12 -11.16 11.43 22.70
C ASP A 12 -11.19 10.72 21.33
N GLY A 13 -12.32 10.07 20.97
CA GLY A 13 -12.45 9.25 19.76
C GLY A 13 -11.53 8.01 19.72
N MET A 14 -11.59 7.27 18.61
CA MET A 14 -10.75 6.09 18.34
C MET A 14 -9.90 6.30 17.09
N SER A 15 -8.65 5.83 17.11
CA SER A 15 -7.79 5.79 15.93
C SER A 15 -8.31 4.75 14.93
N ALA A 16 -7.88 4.86 13.66
CA ALA A 16 -8.23 3.86 12.65
C ALA A 16 -7.70 2.46 13.04
N ALA A 17 -6.58 2.39 13.75
CA ALA A 17 -5.99 1.12 14.20
C ALA A 17 -6.84 0.48 15.30
N GLU A 18 -7.29 1.28 16.28
CA GLU A 18 -8.21 0.83 17.33
C GLU A 18 -9.54 0.34 16.71
N ILE A 19 -10.11 1.12 15.80
CA ILE A 19 -11.36 0.76 15.11
C ILE A 19 -11.20 -0.55 14.33
N LEU A 20 -10.10 -0.69 13.58
CA LEU A 20 -9.82 -1.90 12.81
C LEU A 20 -9.63 -3.12 13.71
N ALA A 21 -8.89 -2.99 14.81
CA ALA A 21 -8.69 -4.07 15.77
C ALA A 21 -10.01 -4.50 16.43
N HIS A 22 -10.88 -3.55 16.78
CA HIS A 22 -12.22 -3.86 17.29
C HIS A 22 -13.10 -4.51 16.21
N ALA A 23 -13.10 -3.99 14.98
CA ALA A 23 -13.85 -4.54 13.87
C ALA A 23 -13.42 -5.99 13.55
N ALA A 24 -12.12 -6.27 13.56
CA ALA A 24 -11.54 -7.60 13.37
C ALA A 24 -12.02 -8.61 14.42
N ILE A 25 -12.27 -8.17 15.65
CA ILE A 25 -12.78 -9.02 16.73
C ILE A 25 -14.24 -9.44 16.48
N TYR A 26 -15.06 -8.51 15.98
CA TYR A 26 -16.49 -8.71 15.84
C TYR A 26 -16.91 -9.25 14.48
N TRP A 27 -16.13 -8.97 13.43
CA TRP A 27 -16.37 -9.50 12.08
C TRP A 27 -15.04 -9.90 11.41
N PRO A 28 -14.41 -11.01 11.87
CA PRO A 28 -13.10 -11.45 11.38
C PRO A 28 -13.08 -11.75 9.87
N ALA A 29 -14.20 -12.17 9.30
CA ALA A 29 -14.29 -12.46 7.86
C ALA A 29 -14.06 -11.20 7.00
N ALA A 30 -14.52 -10.03 7.46
CA ALA A 30 -14.37 -8.76 6.74
C ALA A 30 -13.11 -7.99 7.15
N PHE A 31 -12.76 -8.01 8.44
CA PHE A 31 -11.70 -7.16 9.01
C PHE A 31 -10.52 -7.94 9.60
N GLY A 32 -10.42 -9.23 9.31
CA GLY A 32 -9.31 -10.09 9.76
C GLY A 32 -8.00 -9.81 9.03
N ASP A 33 -7.26 -10.87 8.67
CA ASP A 33 -5.89 -10.75 8.15
C ASP A 33 -5.77 -9.96 6.83
N ASP A 34 -6.85 -9.84 6.06
CA ASP A 34 -6.86 -9.16 4.77
C ASP A 34 -7.15 -7.65 4.87
N ALA A 35 -7.60 -7.15 6.01
CA ALA A 35 -7.91 -5.74 6.20
C ALA A 35 -6.69 -4.96 6.70
N THR A 36 -6.41 -3.84 6.05
CA THR A 36 -5.28 -2.97 6.40
C THR A 36 -5.75 -1.64 6.96
N LEU A 37 -4.84 -0.94 7.64
CA LEU A 37 -5.15 0.38 8.17
C LEU A 37 -5.64 1.34 7.07
N ASP A 38 -5.00 1.32 5.89
CA ASP A 38 -5.40 2.13 4.74
C ASP A 38 -6.81 1.82 4.24
N SER A 39 -7.18 0.53 4.18
CA SER A 39 -8.53 0.12 3.75
C SER A 39 -9.61 0.66 4.68
N VAL A 40 -9.35 0.58 5.99
CA VAL A 40 -10.26 1.09 7.02
C VAL A 40 -10.27 2.60 7.03
N ALA A 41 -9.13 3.26 6.86
CA ALA A 41 -9.07 4.72 6.75
C ALA A 41 -9.95 5.23 5.61
N GLY A 42 -9.91 4.58 4.43
CA GLY A 42 -10.81 4.90 3.32
C GLY A 42 -12.30 4.74 3.66
N LEU A 43 -12.67 3.65 4.34
CA LEU A 43 -14.05 3.44 4.82
C LEU A 43 -14.47 4.51 5.84
N LEU A 44 -13.58 4.90 6.75
CA LEU A 44 -13.84 5.93 7.76
C LEU A 44 -14.05 7.31 7.12
N GLU A 45 -13.28 7.63 6.08
CA GLU A 45 -13.47 8.85 5.29
C GLU A 45 -14.80 8.84 4.54
N GLU A 46 -15.19 7.71 3.97
CA GLU A 46 -16.52 7.55 3.35
C GLU A 46 -17.63 7.77 4.39
N MET A 47 -17.51 7.17 5.59
CA MET A 47 -18.46 7.36 6.68
C MET A 47 -18.51 8.80 7.22
N GLU A 48 -17.40 9.54 7.15
CA GLU A 48 -17.35 10.97 7.46
C GLU A 48 -18.14 11.78 6.42
N VAL A 49 -17.96 11.49 5.13
CA VAL A 49 -18.70 12.12 4.02
C VAL A 49 -20.20 11.83 4.09
N LEU A 50 -20.57 10.60 4.48
CA LEU A 50 -21.96 10.21 4.72
C LEU A 50 -22.58 10.86 5.98
N GLY A 51 -21.78 11.60 6.75
CA GLY A 51 -22.25 12.31 7.94
C GLY A 51 -22.45 11.41 9.16
N LEU A 52 -21.89 10.20 9.17
CA LEU A 52 -21.94 9.28 10.30
C LEU A 52 -20.83 9.59 11.32
N LEU A 53 -19.62 9.83 10.83
CA LEU A 53 -18.44 10.11 11.64
C LEU A 53 -18.00 11.58 11.53
N ARG A 54 -17.13 11.98 12.47
CA ARG A 54 -16.32 13.19 12.40
C ARG A 54 -14.92 12.91 12.95
N LYS A 55 -13.91 13.63 12.46
CA LYS A 55 -12.60 13.66 13.10
C LYS A 55 -12.62 14.52 14.37
N VAL A 56 -11.92 14.07 15.41
CA VAL A 56 -11.70 14.84 16.64
C VAL A 56 -10.65 15.91 16.37
N ALA A 57 -10.97 17.17 16.68
CA ALA A 57 -10.16 18.32 16.29
C ALA A 57 -8.71 18.21 16.82
N GLY A 58 -7.74 18.40 15.93
CA GLY A 58 -6.31 18.33 16.28
C GLY A 58 -5.77 16.90 16.45
N THR A 59 -6.55 15.87 16.11
CA THR A 59 -6.14 14.47 16.22
C THR A 59 -6.47 13.68 14.94
N ASN A 60 -5.90 12.49 14.80
CA ASN A 60 -6.27 11.50 13.78
C ASN A 60 -7.22 10.42 14.36
N LYS A 61 -8.20 10.86 15.14
CA LYS A 61 -9.20 9.98 15.75
C LYS A 61 -10.59 10.30 15.24
N TRP A 62 -11.44 9.28 15.15
CA TRP A 62 -12.81 9.36 14.69
C TRP A 62 -13.76 9.12 15.86
N THR A 63 -14.89 9.83 15.83
CA THR A 63 -16.01 9.63 16.75
C THR A 63 -17.32 9.81 15.99
N LEU A 64 -18.43 9.38 16.58
CA LEU A 64 -19.75 9.62 15.98
C LEU A 64 -20.00 11.12 15.83
N ARG A 65 -20.63 11.51 14.72
CA ARG A 65 -20.87 12.94 14.41
C ARG A 65 -21.79 13.61 15.43
N SER A 66 -22.80 12.89 15.90
CA SER A 66 -23.81 13.44 16.82
C SER A 66 -24.50 12.34 17.65
N ARG A 67 -25.12 12.73 18.76
CA ARG A 67 -26.04 11.86 19.52
C ARG A 67 -27.18 11.33 18.67
N SER A 68 -27.67 12.10 17.71
CA SER A 68 -28.71 11.66 16.78
C SER A 68 -28.24 10.50 15.90
N THR A 69 -26.97 10.46 15.53
CA THR A 69 -26.40 9.32 14.80
C THR A 69 -26.46 8.04 15.66
N LEU A 70 -26.16 8.15 16.95
CA LEU A 70 -26.26 7.04 17.89
C LEU A 70 -27.71 6.54 18.05
N SER A 71 -28.69 7.45 18.10
CA SER A 71 -30.11 7.05 18.21
C SER A 71 -30.64 6.31 16.97
N PHE A 72 -30.10 6.60 15.77
CA PHE A 72 -30.43 5.85 14.55
C PHE A 72 -29.88 4.41 14.55
N ILE A 73 -28.69 4.21 15.11
CA ILE A 73 -28.08 2.88 15.25
C ILE A 73 -28.85 2.07 16.31
N GLY A 74 -29.31 2.73 17.36
CA GLY A 74 -30.14 2.17 18.43
C GLY A 74 -29.37 1.96 19.74
N GLY A 75 -30.04 1.38 20.72
CA GLY A 75 -29.43 1.07 22.02
C GLY A 75 -28.42 -0.07 21.95
N GLN A 76 -27.65 -0.26 23.02
CA GLN A 76 -26.60 -1.28 23.11
C GLN A 76 -27.09 -2.67 22.71
N GLN A 77 -28.28 -3.08 23.13
CA GLN A 77 -28.84 -4.38 22.76
C GLN A 77 -29.01 -4.55 21.25
N ARG A 78 -29.54 -3.52 20.56
CA ARG A 78 -29.72 -3.54 19.11
C ARG A 78 -28.38 -3.57 18.37
N VAL A 79 -27.39 -2.83 18.88
CA VAL A 79 -26.01 -2.87 18.37
C VAL A 79 -25.43 -4.27 18.54
N SER A 80 -25.54 -4.87 19.72
CA SER A 80 -25.04 -6.21 19.99
C SER A 80 -25.72 -7.26 19.11
N GLU A 81 -27.05 -7.24 19.00
CA GLU A 81 -27.82 -8.13 18.12
C GLU A 81 -27.38 -7.99 16.66
N GLY A 82 -27.23 -6.75 16.18
CA GLY A 82 -26.71 -6.49 14.84
C GLY A 82 -25.31 -7.06 14.65
N VAL A 83 -24.37 -6.77 15.56
CA VAL A 83 -23.00 -7.27 15.50
C VAL A 83 -22.96 -8.80 15.49
N TYR A 84 -23.75 -9.47 16.33
CA TYR A 84 -23.83 -10.93 16.32
C TYR A 84 -24.41 -11.49 15.02
N GLU A 85 -25.40 -10.81 14.42
CA GLU A 85 -25.93 -11.19 13.11
C GLU A 85 -24.88 -11.07 11.98
N PHE A 86 -23.95 -10.12 12.10
CA PHE A 86 -22.87 -9.91 11.14
C PHE A 86 -21.67 -10.85 11.35
N ALA A 87 -21.45 -11.37 12.56
CA ALA A 87 -20.27 -12.15 12.91
C ALA A 87 -20.05 -13.37 11.99
N ASP A 88 -21.14 -14.05 11.61
CA ASP A 88 -21.11 -15.24 10.75
C ASP A 88 -21.29 -14.94 9.26
N ARG A 89 -21.46 -13.67 8.88
CA ARG A 89 -21.64 -13.31 7.46
C ARG A 89 -20.31 -13.40 6.71
N PRO A 90 -20.33 -13.92 5.47
CA PRO A 90 -19.14 -13.92 4.63
C PRO A 90 -18.67 -12.49 4.37
N SER A 91 -17.36 -12.35 4.14
CA SER A 91 -16.79 -11.07 3.71
C SER A 91 -17.52 -10.55 2.47
N PRO A 92 -17.96 -9.28 2.45
CA PRO A 92 -18.47 -8.69 1.22
C PRO A 92 -17.39 -8.75 0.14
N GLN A 93 -17.73 -9.28 -1.05
CA GLN A 93 -16.78 -9.39 -2.17
C GLN A 93 -16.25 -8.04 -2.68
N ILE A 94 -16.88 -6.93 -2.27
CA ILE A 94 -16.59 -5.57 -2.74
C ILE A 94 -16.42 -4.65 -1.53
N LEU A 95 -15.45 -4.93 -0.66
CA LEU A 95 -15.13 -3.98 0.41
C LEU A 95 -14.34 -2.76 -0.10
N GLU A 96 -13.62 -2.87 -1.23
CA GLU A 96 -12.65 -1.84 -1.61
C GLU A 96 -12.69 -1.51 -3.11
N ASN A 97 -13.51 -0.53 -3.50
CA ASN A 97 -13.43 0.03 -4.85
C ASN A 97 -12.11 0.76 -5.11
N THR A 98 -11.46 1.26 -4.06
CA THR A 98 -10.18 1.97 -4.11
C THR A 98 -9.00 1.06 -4.38
N SER A 99 -9.00 -0.20 -3.92
CA SER A 99 -7.90 -1.16 -4.18
C SER A 99 -8.00 -1.88 -5.52
N LYS A 100 -9.13 -1.74 -6.23
CA LYS A 100 -9.26 -2.18 -7.62
C LYS A 100 -8.21 -1.49 -8.49
N ARG A 101 -7.84 -2.16 -9.58
CA ARG A 101 -6.85 -1.68 -10.54
C ARG A 101 -7.48 -1.57 -11.91
N ARG A 102 -7.25 -0.44 -12.57
CA ARG A 102 -7.76 -0.19 -13.92
C ARG A 102 -7.12 -1.17 -14.90
N VAL A 103 -7.95 -1.75 -15.78
CA VAL A 103 -7.47 -2.60 -16.86
C VAL A 103 -6.90 -1.72 -17.98
N LEU A 104 -5.64 -1.96 -18.34
CA LEU A 104 -4.95 -1.21 -19.38
C LEU A 104 -5.28 -1.83 -20.75
N LYS A 105 -6.21 -1.19 -21.48
CA LYS A 105 -6.46 -1.54 -22.88
C LYS A 105 -5.19 -1.25 -23.69
N HIS A 106 -4.73 -2.21 -24.48
CA HIS A 106 -3.64 -1.95 -25.42
C HIS A 106 -4.14 -1.00 -26.51
N GLY A 107 -3.34 0.00 -26.88
CA GLY A 107 -3.57 0.76 -28.11
C GLY A 107 -3.57 -0.21 -29.30
N ASN A 108 -4.17 0.19 -30.43
CA ASN A 108 -4.47 -0.62 -31.63
C ASN A 108 -3.26 -1.29 -32.35
N GLY A 109 -2.34 -1.93 -31.64
CA GLY A 109 -1.24 -2.74 -32.17
C GLY A 109 -1.48 -4.21 -31.85
N ASN A 110 -1.67 -5.01 -32.91
CA ASN A 110 -1.69 -6.47 -32.98
C ASN A 110 -2.19 -7.23 -31.74
N ARG A 111 -3.44 -7.72 -31.85
CA ARG A 111 -4.17 -8.61 -30.92
C ARG A 111 -3.49 -9.95 -30.57
N SER A 112 -2.25 -10.19 -30.98
CA SER A 112 -1.68 -11.54 -30.96
C SER A 112 -1.10 -11.99 -29.62
N GLU A 113 -0.65 -11.10 -28.71
CA GLU A 113 0.08 -11.58 -27.50
C GLU A 113 -0.12 -10.76 -26.22
N ALA A 114 -0.91 -9.69 -26.23
CA ALA A 114 -1.04 -8.84 -25.05
C ALA A 114 -2.09 -9.37 -24.06
N ALA A 115 -1.66 -10.10 -23.04
CA ALA A 115 -2.49 -10.31 -21.83
C ALA A 115 -2.98 -8.95 -21.30
N LEU A 116 -4.24 -8.85 -20.86
CA LEU A 116 -4.74 -7.64 -20.19
C LEU A 116 -3.85 -7.34 -18.98
N LYS A 117 -3.02 -6.30 -19.10
CA LYS A 117 -2.22 -5.79 -17.99
C LYS A 117 -3.09 -4.88 -17.14
N ARG A 118 -2.96 -4.97 -15.83
CA ARG A 118 -3.62 -4.06 -14.89
C ARG A 118 -2.67 -2.94 -14.50
N SER A 119 -3.23 -1.81 -14.11
CA SER A 119 -2.46 -0.67 -13.61
C SER A 119 -1.62 -1.07 -12.40
N ALA A 120 -0.36 -0.62 -12.36
CA ALA A 120 0.50 -0.75 -11.19
C ALA A 120 0.00 0.12 -10.02
N LEU A 121 -0.91 1.06 -10.28
CA LEU A 121 -1.61 1.86 -9.28
C LEU A 121 -3.02 1.32 -9.02
N THR A 122 -3.48 1.45 -7.78
CA THR A 122 -4.89 1.26 -7.45
C THR A 122 -5.71 2.47 -7.89
N ILE A 123 -7.04 2.31 -8.03
CA ILE A 123 -7.93 3.43 -8.35
C ILE A 123 -7.84 4.54 -7.29
N GLY A 124 -7.68 4.16 -6.03
CA GLY A 124 -7.43 5.10 -4.93
C GLY A 124 -6.16 5.90 -5.15
N GLN A 125 -5.05 5.24 -5.46
CA GLN A 125 -3.76 5.92 -5.72
C GLN A 125 -3.81 6.80 -6.98
N GLU A 126 -4.50 6.36 -8.04
CA GLU A 126 -4.74 7.20 -9.23
C GLU A 126 -5.53 8.46 -8.84
N ALA A 127 -6.55 8.32 -7.99
CA ALA A 127 -7.33 9.43 -7.47
C ALA A 127 -6.49 10.34 -6.57
N ASP A 128 -5.63 9.81 -5.69
CA ASP A 128 -4.74 10.61 -4.84
C ASP A 128 -3.77 11.42 -5.69
N ILE A 129 -3.14 10.81 -6.69
CA ILE A 129 -2.24 11.52 -7.60
C ILE A 129 -2.95 12.69 -8.29
N ILE A 130 -4.18 12.49 -8.75
CA ILE A 130 -4.93 13.54 -9.45
C ILE A 130 -5.49 14.58 -8.45
N GLN A 131 -6.28 14.13 -7.49
CA GLN A 131 -7.14 14.96 -6.65
C GLN A 131 -6.48 15.49 -5.38
N ASN A 132 -5.29 14.99 -5.00
CA ASN A 132 -4.61 15.46 -3.79
C ASN A 132 -4.49 16.99 -3.82
N LYS A 133 -5.06 17.62 -2.78
CA LYS A 133 -5.17 19.07 -2.65
C LYS A 133 -3.88 19.70 -2.13
N SER A 134 -2.92 18.91 -1.67
CA SER A 134 -1.59 19.37 -1.30
C SER A 134 -0.87 19.92 -2.54
N ASN A 135 0.04 20.85 -2.30
CA ASN A 135 0.92 21.40 -3.34
C ASN A 135 2.29 20.72 -3.29
N ARG A 136 2.36 19.58 -2.60
CA ARG A 136 3.60 18.87 -2.34
C ARG A 136 3.93 17.98 -3.53
N PRO A 137 5.20 17.78 -3.85
CA PRO A 137 5.58 16.69 -4.73
C PRO A 137 5.09 15.37 -4.14
N ILE A 138 4.74 14.45 -5.04
CA ILE A 138 4.35 13.08 -4.68
C ILE A 138 5.51 12.17 -5.04
N LEU A 139 5.85 11.26 -4.13
CA LEU A 139 6.82 10.21 -4.35
C LEU A 139 6.09 8.86 -4.39
N VAL A 140 6.16 8.16 -5.51
CA VAL A 140 5.61 6.80 -5.67
C VAL A 140 6.77 5.82 -5.57
N LEU A 141 6.76 4.97 -4.53
CA LEU A 141 7.81 3.98 -4.27
C LEU A 141 7.27 2.56 -4.42
N GLY A 142 8.14 1.65 -4.83
CA GLY A 142 7.81 0.24 -4.96
C GLY A 142 9.00 -0.59 -5.38
N THR A 143 8.73 -1.86 -5.66
CA THR A 143 9.74 -2.85 -6.04
C THR A 143 9.64 -3.18 -7.53
N GLU A 144 10.62 -3.91 -8.07
CA GLU A 144 10.50 -4.43 -9.44
C GLU A 144 9.32 -5.40 -9.57
N LEU A 145 8.98 -6.11 -8.48
CA LEU A 145 7.83 -7.00 -8.42
C LEU A 145 6.48 -6.26 -8.34
N SER A 146 6.47 -5.00 -7.91
CA SER A 146 5.28 -4.14 -7.93
C SER A 146 5.03 -3.51 -9.32
N ASN A 147 5.83 -3.86 -10.34
CA ASN A 147 5.79 -3.25 -11.67
C ASN A 147 5.96 -1.72 -11.63
N ILE A 148 6.87 -1.23 -10.77
CA ILE A 148 7.15 0.21 -10.59
C ILE A 148 7.46 0.94 -11.91
N SER A 149 8.16 0.27 -12.85
CA SER A 149 8.47 0.79 -14.19
C SER A 149 7.23 1.10 -15.03
N LEU A 150 6.10 0.44 -14.78
CA LEU A 150 4.85 0.70 -15.51
C LEU A 150 4.09 1.92 -15.00
N VAL A 151 4.44 2.49 -13.83
CA VAL A 151 3.68 3.58 -13.21
C VAL A 151 3.61 4.81 -14.10
N ALA A 152 4.72 5.20 -14.72
CA ALA A 152 4.76 6.38 -15.57
C ALA A 152 3.77 6.27 -16.74
N ASP A 153 3.72 5.10 -17.37
CA ASP A 153 2.77 4.79 -18.45
C ASP A 153 1.32 4.72 -17.94
N CYS A 154 1.10 4.17 -16.74
CA CYS A 154 -0.21 4.11 -16.10
C CYS A 154 -0.78 5.52 -15.87
N ILE A 155 0.05 6.44 -15.34
CA ILE A 155 -0.30 7.84 -15.10
C ILE A 155 -0.50 8.57 -16.43
N LYS A 156 0.36 8.35 -17.44
CA LYS A 156 0.22 8.98 -18.75
C LYS A 156 -1.12 8.63 -19.41
N ARG A 157 -1.64 7.43 -19.19
CA ARG A 157 -2.97 6.99 -19.67
C ARG A 157 -4.16 7.63 -18.93
N LEU A 158 -3.93 8.41 -17.88
CA LEU A 158 -4.95 9.22 -17.19
C LEU A 158 -5.18 10.57 -17.87
N GLU A 159 -4.35 10.92 -18.86
CA GLU A 159 -4.49 12.17 -19.62
C GLU A 159 -5.90 12.32 -20.20
N SER A 160 -6.45 13.51 -20.04
CA SER A 160 -7.79 13.89 -20.48
C SER A 160 -7.81 15.36 -20.86
N GLU A 161 -8.95 15.87 -21.33
CA GLU A 161 -9.10 17.30 -21.69
C GLU A 161 -8.80 18.24 -20.51
N ASN A 162 -9.02 17.78 -19.27
CA ASN A 162 -8.81 18.57 -18.05
C ASN A 162 -7.51 18.22 -17.31
N LEU A 163 -6.74 17.24 -17.80
CA LEU A 163 -5.53 16.74 -17.15
C LEU A 163 -4.44 16.47 -18.19
N HIS A 164 -3.41 17.32 -18.21
CA HIS A 164 -2.23 17.11 -19.05
C HIS A 164 -1.13 16.42 -18.27
N VAL A 165 -0.60 15.33 -18.82
CA VAL A 165 0.47 14.56 -18.18
C VAL A 165 1.75 14.68 -19.01
N VAL A 166 2.80 15.23 -18.42
CA VAL A 166 4.12 15.39 -19.05
C VAL A 166 5.11 14.44 -18.39
N VAL A 167 5.59 13.46 -19.16
CA VAL A 167 6.68 12.57 -18.72
C VAL A 167 8.01 13.27 -19.00
N MET A 168 8.78 13.49 -17.94
CA MET A 168 10.01 14.28 -17.97
C MET A 168 11.13 13.57 -18.72
N LYS A 169 11.88 14.36 -19.48
CA LYS A 169 13.03 13.87 -20.26
C LYS A 169 14.36 14.20 -19.62
N ALA A 170 14.38 15.15 -18.68
CA ALA A 170 15.56 15.56 -17.92
C ALA A 170 16.44 14.36 -17.53
N THR A 171 17.75 14.54 -17.68
CA THR A 171 18.80 13.56 -17.35
C THR A 171 19.71 14.05 -16.24
N SER A 172 19.53 15.28 -15.77
CA SER A 172 20.29 15.89 -14.69
C SER A 172 19.43 16.86 -13.91
N GLN A 173 19.84 17.16 -12.68
CA GLN A 173 19.15 18.09 -11.81
C GLN A 173 19.03 19.50 -12.43
N GLN A 174 20.07 19.96 -13.15
CA GLN A 174 20.03 21.24 -13.83
C GLN A 174 19.07 21.22 -15.04
N ALA A 175 19.03 20.12 -15.80
CA ALA A 175 18.07 19.96 -16.88
C ALA A 175 16.63 19.95 -16.34
N PHE A 176 16.40 19.23 -15.23
CA PHE A 176 15.12 19.22 -14.52
C PHE A 176 14.67 20.62 -14.13
N ARG A 177 15.55 21.40 -13.50
CA ARG A 177 15.28 22.79 -13.13
C ARG A 177 14.92 23.66 -14.34
N ASN A 178 15.67 23.53 -15.43
CA ASN A 178 15.44 24.29 -16.65
C ASN A 178 14.11 23.93 -17.31
N GLU A 179 13.80 22.63 -17.43
CA GLU A 179 12.54 22.13 -17.96
C GLU A 179 11.36 22.62 -17.10
N LEU A 180 11.46 22.49 -15.77
CA LEU A 180 10.41 22.95 -14.83
C LEU A 180 10.16 24.47 -14.95
N ALA A 181 11.22 25.27 -15.10
CA ALA A 181 11.12 26.73 -15.27
C ALA A 181 10.62 27.15 -16.66
N ALA A 182 10.87 26.34 -17.68
CA ALA A 182 10.45 26.59 -19.06
C ALA A 182 8.96 26.28 -19.29
N LEU A 183 8.30 25.56 -18.39
CA LEU A 183 6.88 25.28 -18.49
C LEU A 183 6.07 26.60 -18.52
N ARG A 184 5.43 26.85 -19.66
CA ARG A 184 4.48 27.94 -19.85
C ARG A 184 3.06 27.39 -19.72
N PHE A 185 2.20 28.15 -19.05
CA PHE A 185 0.86 27.71 -18.73
C PHE A 185 -0.16 28.67 -19.35
N SER A 186 -1.06 28.11 -20.15
CA SER A 186 -2.29 28.75 -20.61
C SER A 186 -3.48 27.84 -20.30
N GLY A 187 -4.60 28.41 -19.85
CA GLY A 187 -5.82 27.67 -19.51
C GLY A 187 -5.84 26.99 -18.13
N ASP A 188 -7.01 26.44 -17.79
CA ASP A 188 -7.35 25.93 -16.44
C ASP A 188 -7.08 24.42 -16.24
N ALA A 189 -6.55 23.73 -17.24
CA ALA A 189 -6.27 22.30 -17.14
C ALA A 189 -5.17 21.99 -16.11
N GLN A 190 -5.42 20.97 -15.29
CA GLN A 190 -4.45 20.48 -14.32
C GLN A 190 -3.25 19.85 -15.03
N ARG A 191 -2.05 20.00 -14.46
CA ARG A 191 -0.81 19.45 -15.04
C ARG A 191 -0.09 18.54 -14.06
N LEU A 192 0.24 17.34 -14.53
CA LEU A 192 1.09 16.38 -13.83
C LEU A 192 2.42 16.26 -14.54
N LEU A 193 3.50 16.46 -13.80
CA LEU A 193 4.87 16.25 -14.25
C LEU A 193 5.37 14.94 -13.65
N VAL A 194 5.67 13.95 -14.48
CA VAL A 194 6.04 12.60 -14.03
C VAL A 194 7.52 12.35 -14.31
N ILE A 195 8.29 12.02 -13.29
CA ILE A 195 9.69 11.60 -13.39
C ILE A 195 9.73 10.07 -13.24
N PRO A 196 10.02 9.32 -14.33
CA PRO A 196 10.06 7.86 -14.30
C PRO A 196 11.13 7.28 -13.36
N SER A 197 10.94 6.02 -12.95
CA SER A 197 11.91 5.24 -12.15
C SER A 197 13.26 5.08 -12.82
N GLU A 198 13.28 5.07 -14.15
CA GLU A 198 14.48 4.84 -14.95
C GLU A 198 15.41 6.06 -14.96
N LYS A 199 14.98 7.17 -14.35
CA LYS A 199 15.78 8.38 -14.19
C LYS A 199 16.53 8.34 -12.88
N ASP A 200 17.80 8.75 -12.92
CA ASP A 200 18.65 8.85 -11.75
C ASP A 200 18.37 10.11 -10.92
N TRP A 201 17.10 10.41 -10.64
CA TRP A 201 16.73 11.53 -9.76
C TRP A 201 17.12 11.23 -8.31
N ASP A 202 17.41 12.27 -7.54
CA ASP A 202 17.80 12.18 -6.13
C ASP A 202 16.96 13.15 -5.27
N ASP A 203 17.24 13.20 -3.97
CA ASP A 203 16.63 14.12 -3.02
C ASP A 203 16.84 15.59 -3.40
N GLY A 204 17.90 15.90 -4.15
CA GLY A 204 18.16 17.19 -4.76
C GLY A 204 17.11 17.58 -5.80
N TRP A 205 16.61 16.65 -6.61
CA TRP A 205 15.51 16.94 -7.56
C TRP A 205 14.20 17.21 -6.81
N VAL A 206 13.91 16.38 -5.81
CA VAL A 206 12.70 16.51 -4.98
C VAL A 206 12.71 17.87 -4.27
N SER A 207 13.83 18.23 -3.63
CA SER A 207 14.03 19.52 -2.98
C SER A 207 13.82 20.72 -3.93
N GLN A 208 14.25 20.59 -5.19
CA GLN A 208 14.02 21.63 -6.19
C GLN A 208 12.54 21.74 -6.58
N ALA A 209 11.82 20.62 -6.69
CA ALA A 209 10.39 20.62 -6.96
C ALA A 209 9.61 21.29 -5.81
N THR A 210 9.93 20.94 -4.56
CA THR A 210 9.27 21.50 -3.37
C THR A 210 9.44 23.02 -3.25
N ARG A 211 10.62 23.54 -3.63
CA ARG A 211 10.92 24.99 -3.60
C ARG A 211 10.47 25.74 -4.86
N SER A 212 9.94 25.04 -5.86
CA SER A 212 9.52 25.67 -7.12
C SER A 212 8.19 26.40 -6.95
N ARG A 213 8.18 27.70 -7.29
CA ARG A 213 6.96 28.53 -7.24
C ARG A 213 5.82 27.98 -8.10
N ILE A 214 6.15 27.33 -9.21
CA ILE A 214 5.16 26.74 -10.11
C ILE A 214 4.41 25.58 -9.44
N VAL A 215 5.11 24.82 -8.61
CA VAL A 215 4.56 23.70 -7.84
C VAL A 215 3.77 24.23 -6.65
N GLN A 216 4.36 25.16 -5.89
CA GLN A 216 3.72 25.79 -4.72
C GLN A 216 2.43 26.55 -5.06
N ASN A 217 2.33 27.13 -6.26
CA ASN A 217 1.14 27.85 -6.71
C ASN A 217 0.05 26.94 -7.33
N LYS A 218 0.17 25.61 -7.21
CA LYS A 218 -0.76 24.60 -7.76
C LYS A 218 -0.86 24.56 -9.29
N ASN A 219 0.07 25.17 -10.01
CA ASN A 219 0.03 25.16 -11.48
C ASN A 219 0.49 23.81 -12.05
N VAL A 220 1.36 23.11 -11.32
CA VAL A 220 1.90 21.79 -11.68
C VAL A 220 2.05 20.95 -10.43
N LYS A 221 1.62 19.69 -10.49
CA LYS A 221 1.94 18.69 -9.49
C LYS A 221 3.03 17.77 -10.03
N VAL A 222 4.04 17.50 -9.22
CA VAL A 222 5.22 16.72 -9.61
C VAL A 222 5.15 15.35 -8.95
N VAL A 223 5.34 14.29 -9.73
CA VAL A 223 5.32 12.91 -9.29
C VAL A 223 6.68 12.28 -9.60
N PHE A 224 7.42 11.91 -8.57
CA PHE A 224 8.65 11.13 -8.66
C PHE A 224 8.31 9.65 -8.49
N ILE A 225 8.89 8.79 -9.32
CA ILE A 225 8.69 7.34 -9.25
C ILE A 225 10.03 6.71 -8.92
N GLY A 226 10.11 5.89 -7.88
CA GLY A 226 11.36 5.29 -7.41
C GLY A 226 11.25 3.80 -7.11
N SER A 227 12.27 3.05 -7.50
CA SER A 227 12.48 1.66 -7.08
C SER A 227 13.20 1.60 -5.72
N SER A 228 13.58 0.39 -5.28
CA SER A 228 14.27 0.13 -4.01
C SER A 228 15.43 1.06 -3.72
N GLY A 229 16.39 1.20 -4.64
CA GLY A 229 17.53 2.09 -4.43
C GLY A 229 17.16 3.56 -4.21
N LYS A 230 15.99 4.01 -4.69
CA LYS A 230 15.47 5.37 -4.39
C LYS A 230 14.80 5.44 -3.02
N ALA A 231 14.09 4.38 -2.60
CA ALA A 231 13.55 4.28 -1.25
C ALA A 231 14.67 4.28 -0.19
N GLU A 232 15.74 3.51 -0.41
CA GLU A 232 16.90 3.46 0.47
C GLU A 232 17.58 4.82 0.65
N ASN A 233 17.71 5.58 -0.45
CA ASN A 233 18.25 6.94 -0.40
C ASN A 233 17.29 7.90 0.31
N TRP A 234 15.98 7.72 0.09
CA TRP A 234 14.95 8.56 0.68
C TRP A 234 14.86 8.42 2.20
N VAL A 235 14.94 7.20 2.75
CA VAL A 235 14.93 7.01 4.22
C VAL A 235 16.15 7.64 4.92
N ARG A 236 17.24 7.82 4.18
CA ARG A 236 18.46 8.53 4.64
C ARG A 236 18.32 10.05 4.54
N THR A 237 17.38 10.57 3.76
CA THR A 237 17.10 12.00 3.68
C THR A 237 16.57 12.52 5.02
N ASP A 238 16.91 13.77 5.34
CA ASP A 238 16.45 14.42 6.57
C ASP A 238 14.91 14.43 6.68
N ARG A 239 14.40 14.22 7.90
CA ARG A 239 12.95 14.08 8.15
C ARG A 239 12.16 15.35 7.82
N GLU A 240 12.75 16.54 8.01
CA GLU A 240 12.05 17.80 7.70
C GLU A 240 11.81 17.93 6.19
N SER A 241 12.80 17.53 5.39
CA SER A 241 12.68 17.53 3.92
C SER A 241 11.61 16.54 3.44
N ARG A 242 11.47 15.41 4.12
CA ARG A 242 10.44 14.40 3.80
C ARG A 242 9.03 14.85 4.19
N ALA A 243 8.88 15.64 5.25
CA ALA A 243 7.58 16.12 5.71
C ALA A 243 6.87 17.04 4.69
N GLU A 244 7.61 17.60 3.73
CA GLU A 244 7.09 18.42 2.63
C GLU A 244 6.74 17.63 1.37
N VAL A 245 6.77 16.29 1.42
CA VAL A 245 6.54 15.39 0.28
C VAL A 245 5.52 14.35 0.66
N ASP A 246 4.53 14.14 -0.20
CA ASP A 246 3.54 13.08 0.00
C ASP A 246 4.10 11.78 -0.59
N THR A 247 3.91 10.66 0.10
CA THR A 247 4.45 9.36 -0.35
C THR A 247 3.32 8.37 -0.62
N ILE A 248 3.44 7.64 -1.71
CA ILE A 248 2.53 6.56 -2.12
C ILE A 248 3.36 5.29 -2.28
N THR A 249 3.07 4.27 -1.48
CA THR A 249 3.68 2.94 -1.60
C THR A 249 2.89 2.07 -2.57
N LEU A 250 3.56 1.40 -3.51
CA LEU A 250 2.95 0.38 -4.35
C LEU A 250 2.82 -0.94 -3.59
N LEU A 251 1.64 -1.17 -3.02
CA LEU A 251 1.36 -2.38 -2.28
C LEU A 251 1.10 -3.57 -3.20
N PRO A 252 1.45 -4.80 -2.76
CA PRO A 252 1.02 -6.03 -3.39
C PRO A 252 -0.49 -6.10 -3.57
N TRP A 253 -0.95 -6.98 -4.46
CA TRP A 253 -2.37 -7.22 -4.65
C TRP A 253 -2.92 -7.96 -3.44
N ARG A 254 -4.01 -7.41 -2.90
CA ARG A 254 -4.75 -8.02 -1.81
C ARG A 254 -5.27 -9.38 -2.22
N LYS A 255 -5.29 -10.29 -1.26
CA LYS A 255 -5.89 -11.61 -1.41
C LYS A 255 -7.36 -11.54 -1.83
N SER A 256 -8.12 -10.60 -1.28
CA SER A 256 -9.51 -10.30 -1.65
C SER A 256 -9.65 -9.91 -3.12
N PHE A 257 -8.74 -9.08 -3.64
CA PHE A 257 -8.71 -8.68 -5.05
C PHE A 257 -8.41 -9.85 -5.98
N ILE A 258 -7.44 -10.70 -5.62
CA ILE A 258 -7.11 -11.91 -6.36
C ILE A 258 -8.31 -12.87 -6.37
N SER A 259 -8.92 -13.10 -5.19
CA SER A 259 -10.11 -13.93 -5.05
C SER A 259 -11.24 -13.44 -5.93
N ALA A 260 -11.55 -12.14 -5.89
CA ALA A 260 -12.59 -11.55 -6.73
C ALA A 260 -12.35 -11.83 -8.22
N ILE A 261 -11.12 -11.67 -8.71
CA ILE A 261 -10.77 -11.98 -10.11
C ILE A 261 -11.00 -13.47 -10.42
N LEU A 262 -10.56 -14.38 -9.54
CA LEU A 262 -10.70 -15.82 -9.75
C LEU A 262 -12.16 -16.29 -9.69
N HIS A 263 -13.00 -15.69 -8.84
CA HIS A 263 -14.44 -15.98 -8.75
C HIS A 263 -15.20 -15.56 -10.02
N TYR A 264 -14.75 -14.52 -10.72
CA TYR A 264 -15.27 -14.18 -12.05
C TYR A 264 -14.73 -15.11 -13.16
N GLY A 265 -13.62 -15.82 -12.90
CA GLY A 265 -13.07 -16.83 -13.79
C GLY A 265 -13.77 -18.18 -13.65
N LEU A 266 -13.65 -19.04 -14.66
CA LEU A 266 -14.14 -20.43 -14.62
C LEU A 266 -13.15 -21.34 -13.86
N VAL A 267 -12.68 -20.90 -12.69
CA VAL A 267 -11.65 -21.57 -11.88
C VAL A 267 -12.33 -22.43 -10.81
N HIS A 268 -11.90 -23.68 -10.64
CA HIS A 268 -12.43 -24.54 -9.59
C HIS A 268 -11.76 -24.21 -8.25
N ASP A 269 -12.58 -24.06 -7.20
CA ASP A 269 -12.11 -23.78 -5.83
C ASP A 269 -11.23 -22.51 -5.76
N PRO A 270 -11.79 -21.35 -6.17
CA PRO A 270 -11.05 -20.10 -6.30
C PRO A 270 -10.41 -19.63 -4.98
N ASP A 271 -11.00 -19.96 -3.84
CA ASP A 271 -10.44 -19.58 -2.54
C ASP A 271 -9.16 -20.35 -2.22
N ARG A 272 -9.14 -21.67 -2.46
CA ARG A 272 -7.91 -22.47 -2.29
C ARG A 272 -6.82 -22.05 -3.27
N LYS A 273 -7.18 -21.75 -4.51
CA LYS A 273 -6.24 -21.26 -5.54
C LYS A 273 -5.68 -19.90 -5.16
N THR A 274 -6.53 -18.98 -4.71
CA THR A 274 -6.12 -17.68 -4.16
C THR A 274 -5.13 -17.85 -3.03
N ASN A 275 -5.45 -18.68 -2.03
CA ASN A 275 -4.59 -18.94 -0.87
C ASN A 275 -3.19 -19.41 -1.28
N LYS A 276 -3.12 -20.40 -2.18
CA LYS A 276 -1.84 -20.95 -2.64
C LYS A 276 -1.05 -19.96 -3.50
N LEU A 277 -1.72 -19.25 -4.42
CA LEU A 277 -1.06 -18.27 -5.27
C LEU A 277 -0.52 -17.12 -4.43
N PHE A 278 -1.30 -16.62 -3.48
CA PHE A 278 -0.88 -15.55 -2.58
C PHE A 278 0.30 -15.98 -1.69
N SER A 279 0.31 -17.21 -1.16
CA SER A 279 1.40 -17.68 -0.31
C SER A 279 2.75 -17.86 -1.03
N VAL A 280 2.75 -18.11 -2.34
CA VAL A 280 4.00 -18.22 -3.13
C VAL A 280 4.40 -16.91 -3.81
N SER A 281 3.47 -16.00 -4.03
CA SER A 281 3.74 -14.74 -4.76
C SER A 281 3.77 -13.51 -3.87
N GLY A 282 3.27 -13.60 -2.63
CA GLY A 282 3.11 -12.46 -1.74
C GLY A 282 2.15 -11.39 -2.24
N GLY A 283 1.32 -11.66 -3.24
CA GLY A 283 0.49 -10.62 -3.85
C GLY A 283 1.18 -9.83 -4.97
N TRP A 284 2.46 -10.07 -5.26
CA TRP A 284 3.20 -9.20 -6.16
C TRP A 284 2.71 -9.26 -7.61
N SER A 285 2.35 -8.09 -8.15
CA SER A 285 1.71 -7.94 -9.46
C SER A 285 2.46 -8.66 -10.58
N ARG A 286 3.79 -8.51 -10.66
CA ARG A 286 4.63 -9.13 -11.68
C ARG A 286 4.62 -10.66 -11.62
N LEU A 287 4.43 -11.25 -10.45
CA LEU A 287 4.35 -12.70 -10.24
C LEU A 287 2.94 -13.24 -10.49
N ILE A 288 1.91 -12.44 -10.21
CA ILE A 288 0.52 -12.87 -10.28
C ILE A 288 -0.10 -12.63 -11.66
N ASP A 289 0.20 -11.50 -12.32
CA ASP A 289 -0.37 -11.11 -13.61
C ASP A 289 -0.40 -12.25 -14.65
N PRO A 290 0.67 -13.06 -14.83
CA PRO A 290 0.65 -14.17 -15.77
C PRO A 290 -0.39 -15.25 -15.47
N ALA A 291 -0.79 -15.41 -14.21
CA ALA A 291 -1.72 -16.44 -13.75
C ALA A 291 -3.19 -16.01 -13.86
N ILE A 292 -3.49 -14.71 -13.78
CA ILE A 292 -4.86 -14.18 -13.60
C ILE A 292 -5.31 -13.19 -14.69
N GLY A 293 -4.70 -13.28 -15.87
CA GLY A 293 -5.17 -12.60 -17.08
C GLY A 293 -6.49 -13.20 -17.61
N ASP A 294 -6.95 -12.72 -18.77
CA ASP A 294 -8.24 -13.12 -19.38
C ASP A 294 -8.41 -14.61 -19.67
N LYS A 295 -7.31 -15.36 -19.70
CA LYS A 295 -7.28 -16.81 -19.94
C LYS A 295 -7.09 -17.60 -18.64
N ALA A 296 -7.32 -17.00 -17.48
CA ALA A 296 -7.19 -17.69 -16.19
C ALA A 296 -7.98 -19.01 -16.21
N SER A 297 -7.29 -20.10 -15.89
CA SER A 297 -7.83 -21.45 -15.79
C SER A 297 -7.06 -22.22 -14.73
N ASP A 298 -7.64 -23.31 -14.23
CA ASP A 298 -6.99 -24.14 -13.20
C ASP A 298 -5.57 -24.55 -13.59
N LYS A 299 -5.40 -24.94 -14.85
CA LYS A 299 -4.11 -25.36 -15.41
C LYS A 299 -3.08 -24.23 -15.37
N ILE A 300 -3.43 -23.04 -15.86
CA ILE A 300 -2.51 -21.88 -15.90
C ILE A 300 -2.11 -21.46 -14.48
N ILE A 301 -3.07 -21.48 -13.54
CA ILE A 301 -2.81 -21.11 -12.15
C ILE A 301 -1.89 -22.14 -11.48
N ASP A 302 -2.15 -23.44 -11.67
CA ASP A 302 -1.30 -24.49 -11.10
C ASP A 302 0.12 -24.45 -11.66
N GLU A 303 0.26 -24.28 -12.98
CA GLU A 303 1.57 -24.13 -13.64
C GLU A 303 2.32 -22.89 -13.11
N ALA A 304 1.61 -21.78 -12.89
CA ALA A 304 2.21 -20.57 -12.31
C ALA A 304 2.69 -20.81 -10.87
N ILE A 305 1.86 -21.45 -10.02
CA ILE A 305 2.23 -21.79 -8.64
C ILE A 305 3.46 -22.70 -8.62
N GLU A 306 3.48 -23.75 -9.46
CA GLU A 306 4.61 -24.68 -9.55
C GLU A 306 5.88 -23.95 -10.00
N LYS A 307 5.79 -23.13 -11.04
CA LYS A 307 6.92 -22.36 -11.57
C LYS A 307 7.47 -21.37 -10.52
N LEU A 308 6.61 -20.67 -9.80
CA LEU A 308 7.02 -19.74 -8.74
C LEU A 308 7.68 -20.48 -7.58
N THR A 309 7.12 -21.62 -7.16
CA THR A 309 7.71 -22.44 -6.09
C THR A 309 9.12 -22.91 -6.46
N LYS A 310 9.31 -23.38 -7.70
CA LYS A 310 10.65 -23.76 -8.20
C LYS A 310 11.60 -22.57 -8.27
N ARG A 311 11.11 -21.40 -8.66
CA ARG A 311 11.92 -20.17 -8.75
C ARG A 311 12.40 -19.70 -7.38
N ILE A 312 11.56 -19.78 -6.34
CA ILE A 312 11.95 -19.43 -4.96
C ILE A 312 13.15 -20.26 -4.51
N LEU A 313 13.12 -21.58 -4.79
CA LEU A 313 14.21 -22.49 -4.45
C LEU A 313 15.48 -22.27 -5.29
N ALA A 314 15.33 -21.96 -6.59
CA ALA A 314 16.44 -21.87 -7.53
C ALA A 314 17.12 -20.49 -7.62
N SER A 315 16.37 -19.42 -7.33
CA SER A 315 16.76 -18.03 -7.63
C SER A 315 16.39 -17.09 -6.47
N ARG A 316 16.67 -17.51 -5.23
CA ARG A 316 16.37 -16.73 -4.02
C ARG A 316 17.01 -15.34 -4.05
N GLU A 317 18.30 -15.25 -4.39
CA GLU A 317 19.04 -13.98 -4.42
C GLU A 317 18.46 -13.00 -5.46
N ASP A 318 18.08 -13.49 -6.64
CA ASP A 318 17.42 -12.69 -7.66
C ASP A 318 16.09 -12.13 -7.16
N LEU A 319 15.29 -12.95 -6.46
CA LEU A 319 14.01 -12.51 -5.90
C LEU A 319 14.18 -11.49 -4.78
N LEU A 320 15.18 -11.67 -3.91
CA LEU A 320 15.53 -10.68 -2.88
C LEU A 320 15.92 -9.35 -3.51
N SER A 321 16.73 -9.37 -4.59
CA SER A 321 17.07 -8.18 -5.36
C SER A 321 15.86 -7.52 -6.02
N GLU A 322 14.95 -8.31 -6.62
CA GLU A 322 13.71 -7.79 -7.26
C GLU A 322 12.75 -7.11 -6.25
N ILE A 323 12.76 -7.53 -4.98
CA ILE A 323 11.99 -6.87 -3.91
C ILE A 323 12.77 -5.78 -3.17
N GLY A 324 14.02 -5.51 -3.56
CA GLY A 324 14.84 -4.47 -2.93
C GLY A 324 15.54 -4.87 -1.64
N LEU A 325 15.53 -6.15 -1.27
CA LEU A 325 16.23 -6.64 -0.09
C LEU A 325 17.66 -7.04 -0.45
N THR A 326 18.59 -6.10 -0.34
CA THR A 326 20.03 -6.35 -0.53
C THR A 326 20.84 -5.79 0.64
N GLY A 327 22.04 -6.34 0.89
CA GLY A 327 22.93 -5.89 1.96
C GLY A 327 22.25 -5.87 3.34
N ASP A 328 22.45 -4.78 4.08
CA ASP A 328 21.90 -4.61 5.44
C ASP A 328 20.37 -4.74 5.51
N TRP A 329 19.65 -4.35 4.45
CA TRP A 329 18.18 -4.44 4.42
C TRP A 329 17.70 -5.89 4.40
N ALA A 330 18.41 -6.76 3.67
CA ALA A 330 18.13 -8.18 3.65
C ALA A 330 18.40 -8.84 5.02
N VAL A 331 19.52 -8.48 5.65
CA VAL A 331 19.88 -8.97 7.00
C VAL A 331 18.83 -8.50 8.01
N GLY A 332 18.46 -7.22 7.99
CA GLY A 332 17.41 -6.69 8.86
C GLY A 332 16.08 -7.43 8.69
N ALA A 333 15.64 -7.68 7.46
CA ALA A 333 14.44 -8.46 7.18
C ALA A 333 14.53 -9.92 7.66
N GLU A 334 15.70 -10.56 7.52
CA GLU A 334 15.95 -11.91 8.01
C GLU A 334 15.80 -12.01 9.53
N HIS A 335 16.37 -11.05 10.28
CA HIS A 335 16.23 -10.99 11.73
C HIS A 335 14.77 -10.85 12.16
N ILE A 336 13.99 -10.01 11.47
CA ILE A 336 12.55 -9.85 11.75
C ILE A 336 11.80 -11.17 11.54
N VAL A 337 12.13 -11.91 10.46
CA VAL A 337 11.51 -13.22 10.18
C VAL A 337 11.89 -14.25 11.25
N LYS A 338 13.19 -14.41 11.55
CA LYS A 338 13.70 -15.43 12.48
C LYS A 338 13.21 -15.24 13.91
N LEU A 339 13.08 -14.00 14.35
CA LEU A 339 12.61 -13.67 15.69
C LEU A 339 11.08 -13.51 15.77
N GLU A 340 10.38 -13.77 14.66
CA GLU A 340 8.92 -13.64 14.54
C GLU A 340 8.39 -12.31 15.09
N ALA A 341 9.13 -11.22 14.88
CA ALA A 341 8.75 -9.92 15.42
C ALA A 341 7.46 -9.42 14.73
N ARG A 342 6.47 -8.99 15.53
CA ARG A 342 5.14 -8.60 15.04
C ARG A 342 4.72 -7.18 15.44
N THR A 343 5.40 -6.53 16.38
CA THR A 343 5.07 -5.13 16.76
C THR A 343 6.23 -4.19 16.46
N ASP A 344 5.98 -2.89 16.38
CA ASP A 344 7.03 -1.88 16.21
C ASP A 344 8.11 -1.99 17.30
N LYS A 345 7.70 -2.31 18.54
CA LYS A 345 8.62 -2.51 19.66
C LYS A 345 9.48 -3.75 19.48
N ASP A 346 8.87 -4.87 19.08
CA ASP A 346 9.60 -6.12 18.85
C ASP A 346 10.58 -5.97 17.70
N ILE A 347 10.14 -5.38 16.59
CA ILE A 347 10.95 -5.19 15.39
C ILE A 347 12.12 -4.25 15.69
N SER A 348 11.86 -3.14 16.39
CA SER A 348 12.92 -2.20 16.78
C SER A 348 13.94 -2.86 17.70
N ALA A 349 13.51 -3.67 18.68
CA ALA A 349 14.41 -4.39 19.57
C ALA A 349 15.24 -5.44 18.82
N CYS A 350 14.62 -6.20 17.90
CA CYS A 350 15.31 -7.19 17.08
C CYS A 350 16.40 -6.56 16.21
N LEU A 351 16.08 -5.44 15.55
CA LEU A 351 17.01 -4.72 14.71
C LEU A 351 18.12 -4.04 15.52
N GLN A 352 17.81 -3.57 16.74
CA GLN A 352 18.83 -3.02 17.63
C GLN A 352 19.86 -4.09 18.04
N ILE A 353 19.41 -5.33 18.29
CA ILE A 353 20.32 -6.45 18.55
C ILE A 353 21.23 -6.71 17.34
N ALA A 354 20.69 -6.67 16.12
CA ALA A 354 21.47 -6.85 14.90
C ALA A 354 22.49 -5.70 14.68
N GLU A 355 22.10 -4.46 14.97
CA GLU A 355 22.99 -3.29 14.93
C GLU A 355 24.12 -3.42 15.97
N GLU A 356 23.80 -3.80 17.21
CA GLU A 356 24.78 -3.99 18.29
C GLU A 356 25.74 -5.15 18.04
N ALA A 357 25.27 -6.20 17.35
CA ALA A 357 26.09 -7.33 16.91
C ALA A 357 27.01 -6.96 15.72
N GLY A 358 26.75 -5.85 15.03
CA GLY A 358 27.47 -5.44 13.82
C GLY A 358 27.00 -6.15 12.54
N ASP A 359 25.84 -6.81 12.58
CA ASP A 359 25.25 -7.52 11.43
C ASP A 359 24.66 -6.53 10.41
N ILE A 360 24.23 -5.36 10.88
CA ILE A 360 23.77 -4.23 10.05
C ILE A 360 24.46 -2.94 10.46
N SER A 361 24.70 -2.05 9.49
CA SER A 361 25.26 -0.71 9.70
C SER A 361 24.20 0.41 9.67
N VAL A 362 23.00 0.07 9.20
CA VAL A 362 21.84 0.99 9.14
C VAL A 362 21.05 0.99 10.44
N LYS A 363 20.50 2.15 10.78
CA LYS A 363 19.70 2.31 11.99
C LYS A 363 18.37 1.53 11.87
N PRO A 364 17.90 0.88 12.95
CA PRO A 364 16.66 0.11 12.99
C PRO A 364 15.46 0.79 12.35
N HIS A 365 15.19 2.04 12.71
CA HIS A 365 14.03 2.77 12.19
C HIS A 365 14.08 3.00 10.67
N MET A 366 15.28 3.07 10.07
CA MET A 366 15.42 3.21 8.63
C MET A 366 15.02 1.91 7.94
N VAL A 367 15.36 0.74 8.52
CA VAL A 367 14.97 -0.57 7.99
C VAL A 367 13.45 -0.71 7.99
N ILE A 368 12.80 -0.38 9.10
CA ILE A 368 11.34 -0.43 9.19
C ILE A 368 10.70 0.46 8.13
N GLU A 369 11.20 1.70 8.01
CA GLU A 369 10.65 2.66 7.06
C GLU A 369 10.86 2.22 5.60
N ASP A 370 12.04 1.71 5.24
CA ASP A 370 12.31 1.21 3.89
C ASP A 370 11.38 0.03 3.53
N LEU A 371 11.23 -0.94 4.45
CA LEU A 371 10.31 -2.06 4.27
C LEU A 371 8.85 -1.60 4.09
N GLN A 372 8.42 -0.53 4.77
CA GLN A 372 7.10 0.07 4.59
C GLN A 372 6.97 0.81 3.27
N LEU A 373 7.99 1.57 2.85
CA LEU A 373 8.01 2.28 1.57
C LEU A 373 8.04 1.35 0.36
N LEU A 374 8.53 0.12 0.54
CA LEU A 374 8.52 -0.92 -0.48
C LEU A 374 7.31 -1.86 -0.40
N GLY A 375 6.42 -1.69 0.59
CA GLY A 375 5.25 -2.54 0.76
C GLY A 375 5.57 -3.98 1.18
N LEU A 376 6.73 -4.18 1.81
CA LEU A 376 7.20 -5.47 2.34
C LEU A 376 6.69 -5.74 3.75
N ILE A 377 6.35 -4.68 4.48
CA ILE A 377 5.65 -4.73 5.76
C ILE A 377 4.40 -3.86 5.67
N GLU A 378 3.31 -4.36 6.24
CA GLU A 378 2.06 -3.61 6.37
C GLU A 378 1.51 -3.64 7.79
N GLN A 379 0.80 -2.57 8.15
CA GLN A 379 0.06 -2.52 9.40
C GLN A 379 -1.25 -3.31 9.29
N ALA A 380 -1.41 -4.26 10.20
CA ALA A 380 -2.56 -5.12 10.34
C ALA A 380 -3.18 -4.98 11.74
N PRO A 381 -4.46 -5.33 11.93
CA PRO A 381 -5.11 -5.28 13.24
C PRO A 381 -4.31 -6.09 14.26
N ALA A 382 -4.06 -5.48 15.42
CA ALA A 382 -3.50 -6.19 16.57
C ALA A 382 -4.49 -7.27 17.05
N THR A 383 -3.96 -8.42 17.42
CA THR A 383 -4.71 -9.47 18.10
C THR A 383 -5.14 -9.02 19.49
N ARG A 384 -6.11 -9.73 20.09
CA ARG A 384 -6.56 -9.45 21.48
C ARG A 384 -5.41 -9.45 22.48
N ASP A 385 -4.42 -10.33 22.32
CA ASP A 385 -3.28 -10.43 23.24
C ASP A 385 -2.25 -9.32 22.99
N GLU A 386 -2.07 -8.86 21.75
CA GLU A 386 -1.23 -7.71 21.41
C GLU A 386 -1.83 -6.39 21.92
N LEU A 387 -3.15 -6.20 21.76
CA LEU A 387 -3.87 -5.05 22.34
C LEU A 387 -3.70 -4.98 23.86
N ARG A 388 -3.79 -6.13 24.55
CA ARG A 388 -3.55 -6.23 26.00
C ARG A 388 -2.13 -5.83 26.41
N LYS A 389 -1.15 -6.02 25.51
CA LYS A 389 0.24 -5.58 25.69
C LYS A 389 0.47 -4.13 25.26
N GLY A 390 -0.60 -3.42 24.85
CA GLY A 390 -0.56 -2.02 24.46
C GLY A 390 -0.06 -1.78 23.04
N ALA A 391 -0.12 -2.79 22.15
CA ALA A 391 0.11 -2.59 20.72
C ALA A 391 -1.18 -2.11 20.05
N GLU A 392 -1.10 -1.05 19.24
CA GLU A 392 -2.27 -0.55 18.48
C GLU A 392 -2.50 -1.34 17.19
N TYR A 393 -1.42 -1.85 16.59
CA TYR A 393 -1.41 -2.66 15.39
C TYR A 393 -0.23 -3.64 15.45
N ARG A 394 -0.25 -4.62 14.55
CA ARG A 394 0.90 -5.49 14.27
C ARG A 394 1.44 -5.19 12.87
N LEU A 395 2.72 -5.47 12.66
CA LEU A 395 3.40 -5.38 11.38
C LEU A 395 3.46 -6.78 10.76
N ASN A 396 2.74 -6.95 9.66
CA ASN A 396 2.74 -8.18 8.88
C ASN A 396 3.76 -8.06 7.76
N LEU A 397 4.77 -8.94 7.82
CA LEU A 397 5.68 -9.16 6.71
C LEU A 397 4.94 -9.81 5.53
N ASN A 398 5.34 -9.41 4.33
CA ASN A 398 4.83 -10.01 3.11
C ASN A 398 5.13 -11.53 3.08
N PRO A 399 4.17 -12.39 2.69
CA PRO A 399 4.36 -13.84 2.70
C PRO A 399 5.55 -14.32 1.86
N LEU A 400 5.87 -13.64 0.76
CA LEU A 400 7.04 -13.98 -0.06
C LEU A 400 8.34 -13.73 0.72
N VAL A 401 8.42 -12.63 1.47
CA VAL A 401 9.59 -12.30 2.31
C VAL A 401 9.79 -13.38 3.37
N SER A 402 8.73 -13.70 4.12
CA SER A 402 8.79 -14.76 5.13
C SER A 402 9.25 -16.09 4.54
N ARG A 403 8.78 -16.43 3.34
CA ARG A 403 9.17 -17.67 2.68
C ARG A 403 10.62 -17.68 2.22
N LEU A 404 11.09 -16.58 1.62
CA LEU A 404 12.48 -16.46 1.17
C LEU A 404 13.47 -16.66 2.33
N PHE A 405 13.12 -16.25 3.55
CA PHE A 405 13.97 -16.41 4.73
C PHE A 405 13.68 -17.66 5.57
N ALA A 406 12.48 -18.26 5.51
CA ALA A 406 12.16 -19.50 6.22
C ALA A 406 12.89 -20.73 5.66
N GLU A 407 13.21 -20.73 4.36
CA GLU A 407 13.93 -21.82 3.69
C GLU A 407 15.47 -21.75 3.90
N SER A 408 15.97 -20.87 4.80
CA SER A 408 17.40 -20.71 5.12
C SER A 408 17.95 -21.73 6.12
N ASP A 409 17.07 -22.43 6.85
CA ASP A 409 17.46 -23.36 7.94
C ASP A 409 17.69 -24.81 7.44
N GLY A 410 18.12 -24.95 6.17
CA GLY A 410 18.43 -26.23 5.53
C GLY A 410 19.86 -26.70 5.72
#